data_AF-A0A1M3KRS8-F1
#
_entry.id   AF-A0A1M3KRS8-F1
#
_cell.length_a   1.000
_cell.length_b   1.000
_cell.length_c   1.000
_cell.angle_alpha   90.00
_cell.angle_beta   90.00
_cell.angle_gamma   90.00
#
_symmetry.space_group_name_H-M   'P 1'
#
loop_
_entity.id
_entity.type
_entity.pdbx_description
1 polymer ?
#
loop_
_entity_poly.entity_id
_entity_poly.type
_entity_poly.pdbx_seq_one_letter_code
_entity_poly.pdbx_strand_id
1 'polypeptide(L)'
;MATHDEVAHNWAHQTGRKQNGPNMHYRDTVVFSYGSHFPIARYVPDASGARVVLFNSASYSVSTSKHQGKVRRAIPHGVTVFTVPRLGLNGYGWDHEHAANHAHLLAEAEQAFTLATKARKYGPMHLERAERFIGMANAYSDAFGLGKPVATMPANMEEVRANVAAREAAEREARRAADEARAKRAAEVEAQRTEQAMEWVKGERDHAPHTSLPYVRVKGDTLETSYGAKVPLTAALGVFRLAERCAERATAFTPDETIKLGDFRLDHISPEGTIRAGCHLIPLDRARMAASLAGLA
;
A
#
# COMPACT_ATOMS: atom_id res chain seq x y z
N MET A 1 -17.13 22.06 -26.33
CA MET A 1 -17.79 21.35 -25.21
C MET A 1 -16.80 21.34 -24.04
N ALA A 2 -17.25 21.60 -22.81
CA ALA A 2 -16.35 21.70 -21.66
C ALA A 2 -15.91 20.31 -21.19
N THR A 3 -14.73 20.20 -20.57
CA THR A 3 -14.31 18.96 -19.90
C THR A 3 -15.10 18.73 -18.61
N HIS A 4 -15.08 17.51 -18.06
CA HIS A 4 -15.72 17.25 -16.76
C HIS A 4 -15.14 18.10 -15.63
N ASP A 5 -13.82 18.29 -15.60
CA ASP A 5 -13.19 19.13 -14.56
C ASP A 5 -13.61 20.59 -14.74
N GLU A 6 -13.71 21.10 -15.97
CA GLU A 6 -14.23 22.45 -16.24
C GLU A 6 -15.68 22.61 -15.77
N VAL A 7 -16.56 21.66 -16.09
CA VAL A 7 -17.97 21.71 -15.64
C VAL A 7 -18.04 21.67 -14.11
N ALA A 8 -17.26 20.81 -13.45
CA ALA A 8 -17.20 20.72 -11.99
C ALA A 8 -16.75 22.03 -11.33
N HIS A 9 -15.65 22.63 -11.81
CA HIS A 9 -15.14 23.90 -11.28
C HIS A 9 -16.10 25.06 -11.56
N ASN A 10 -16.69 25.14 -12.75
CA ASN A 10 -17.64 26.21 -13.06
C ASN A 10 -18.93 26.10 -12.21
N TRP A 11 -19.40 24.88 -11.92
CA TRP A 11 -20.48 24.66 -10.95
C TRP A 11 -20.06 25.09 -9.54
N ALA A 12 -18.90 24.62 -9.05
CA ALA A 12 -18.44 24.88 -7.69
C ALA A 12 -18.25 26.38 -7.40
N HIS A 13 -17.79 27.14 -8.40
CA HIS A 13 -17.65 28.60 -8.30
C HIS A 13 -18.87 29.37 -8.82
N GLN A 14 -19.93 28.68 -9.25
CA GLN A 14 -21.17 29.26 -9.76
C GLN A 14 -20.93 30.33 -10.85
N THR A 15 -20.02 30.09 -11.79
CA THR A 15 -19.55 31.10 -12.76
C THR A 15 -20.55 31.40 -13.89
N GLY A 16 -21.58 30.57 -14.03
CA GLY A 16 -22.52 30.59 -15.17
C GLY A 16 -21.91 30.18 -16.53
N ARG A 17 -20.63 29.78 -16.59
CA ARG A 17 -19.92 29.49 -17.84
C ARG A 17 -19.68 27.99 -18.01
N LYS A 18 -19.52 27.54 -19.27
CA LYS A 18 -19.11 26.15 -19.59
C LYS A 18 -19.96 25.10 -18.83
N GLN A 19 -21.28 25.32 -18.80
CA GLN A 19 -22.25 24.51 -18.06
C GLN A 19 -22.41 23.08 -18.58
N ASN A 20 -21.98 22.80 -19.81
CA ASN A 20 -22.23 21.56 -20.52
C ASN A 20 -20.93 20.88 -20.98
N GLY A 21 -20.75 19.64 -20.52
CA GLY A 21 -19.71 18.71 -20.94
C GLY A 21 -20.31 17.36 -21.37
N PRO A 22 -19.49 16.41 -21.84
CA PRO A 22 -19.98 15.11 -22.27
C PRO A 22 -20.53 14.34 -21.06
N ASN A 23 -21.83 14.01 -21.03
CA ASN A 23 -22.45 13.28 -19.91
C ASN A 23 -22.28 13.93 -18.53
N MET A 24 -22.00 15.24 -18.46
CA MET A 24 -21.97 15.99 -17.21
C MET A 24 -22.34 17.45 -17.48
N HIS A 25 -23.26 17.98 -16.71
CA HIS A 25 -23.69 19.37 -16.84
C HIS A 25 -24.16 19.91 -15.50
N TYR A 26 -24.28 21.23 -15.38
CA TYR A 26 -24.94 21.83 -14.23
C TYR A 26 -25.96 22.88 -14.65
N ARG A 27 -26.99 23.02 -13.84
CA ARG A 27 -28.03 24.04 -13.98
C ARG A 27 -28.25 24.65 -12.61
N ASP A 28 -28.21 25.97 -12.55
CA ASP A 28 -28.34 26.72 -11.30
C ASP A 28 -27.38 26.15 -10.24
N THR A 29 -27.92 25.70 -9.12
CA THR A 29 -27.15 25.16 -8.00
C THR A 29 -26.86 23.67 -8.10
N VAL A 30 -27.34 22.97 -9.13
CA VAL A 30 -27.30 21.50 -9.23
C VAL A 30 -26.38 21.03 -10.35
N VAL A 31 -25.48 20.09 -10.05
CA VAL A 31 -24.64 19.40 -11.05
C VAL A 31 -25.10 17.95 -11.21
N PHE A 32 -25.12 17.46 -12.46
CA PHE A 32 -25.70 16.18 -12.85
C PHE A 32 -24.71 15.29 -13.61
N SER A 33 -24.86 13.97 -13.49
CA SER A 33 -24.19 12.96 -14.30
C SER A 33 -25.18 12.39 -15.33
N TYR A 34 -24.78 12.27 -16.60
CA TYR A 34 -25.57 11.81 -17.74
C TYR A 34 -26.83 12.63 -18.05
N GLY A 35 -27.80 12.68 -17.14
CA GLY A 35 -29.04 13.42 -17.29
C GLY A 35 -29.63 13.86 -15.95
N SER A 36 -30.75 14.56 -16.01
CA SER A 36 -31.40 15.16 -14.82
C SER A 36 -31.85 14.14 -13.76
N HIS A 37 -31.90 12.85 -14.10
CA HIS A 37 -32.25 11.75 -13.21
C HIS A 37 -31.14 11.44 -12.18
N PHE A 38 -29.89 11.86 -12.43
CA PHE A 38 -28.80 11.64 -11.49
C PHE A 38 -28.11 12.96 -11.12
N PRO A 39 -28.63 13.66 -10.09
CA PRO A 39 -27.93 14.80 -9.53
C PRO A 39 -26.74 14.30 -8.69
N ILE A 40 -25.57 14.90 -8.88
CA ILE A 40 -24.35 14.61 -8.12
C ILE A 40 -24.33 15.44 -6.84
N ALA A 41 -24.59 16.75 -6.95
CA ALA A 41 -24.53 17.66 -5.82
C ALA A 41 -25.39 18.90 -6.06
N ARG A 42 -25.80 19.55 -4.96
CA ARG A 42 -26.57 20.79 -4.98
C ARG A 42 -26.10 21.77 -3.90
N TYR A 43 -25.95 23.04 -4.25
CA TYR A 43 -25.86 24.11 -3.25
C TYR A 43 -27.24 24.45 -2.69
N VAL A 44 -27.32 24.49 -1.36
CA VAL A 44 -28.51 24.92 -0.60
C VAL A 44 -28.07 25.89 0.50
N PRO A 45 -28.92 26.86 0.91
CA PRO A 45 -28.66 27.66 2.09
C PRO A 45 -28.87 26.82 3.35
N ASP A 46 -28.04 27.02 4.37
CA ASP A 46 -28.32 26.59 5.73
C ASP A 46 -29.24 27.60 6.44
N ALA A 47 -29.57 27.34 7.71
CA ALA A 47 -30.44 28.20 8.53
C ALA A 47 -29.87 29.61 8.76
N SER A 48 -28.55 29.79 8.63
CA SER A 48 -27.88 31.09 8.69
C SER A 48 -27.81 31.82 7.34
N GLY A 49 -28.20 31.14 6.25
CA GLY A 49 -28.08 31.61 4.88
C GLY A 49 -26.71 31.33 4.24
N ALA A 50 -25.81 30.64 4.93
CA ALA A 50 -24.52 30.23 4.36
C ALA A 50 -24.72 29.08 3.36
N ARG A 51 -23.85 29.01 2.34
CA ARG A 51 -23.95 27.98 1.31
C ARG A 51 -23.35 26.67 1.79
N VAL A 52 -24.14 25.61 1.77
CA VAL A 52 -23.70 24.23 2.01
C VAL A 52 -23.99 23.36 0.80
N VAL A 53 -23.24 22.26 0.66
CA VAL A 53 -23.43 21.30 -0.44
C VAL A 53 -24.09 20.04 0.10
N LEU A 54 -25.24 19.68 -0.49
CA LEU A 54 -25.76 18.32 -0.41
C LEU A 54 -25.13 17.50 -1.54
N PHE A 55 -24.42 16.43 -1.19
CA PHE A 55 -23.71 15.57 -2.11
C PHE A 55 -24.39 14.19 -2.13
N ASN A 56 -24.76 13.70 -3.32
CA ASN A 56 -25.50 12.45 -3.45
C ASN A 56 -24.67 11.27 -2.95
N SER A 57 -25.23 10.48 -2.02
CA SER A 57 -24.61 9.28 -1.47
C SER A 57 -24.67 8.06 -2.41
N ALA A 58 -25.56 8.07 -3.41
CA ALA A 58 -25.68 6.98 -4.37
C ALA A 58 -24.53 6.98 -5.39
N SER A 59 -24.16 5.79 -5.88
CA SER A 59 -23.23 5.60 -7.00
C SER A 59 -23.71 4.44 -7.86
N TYR A 60 -24.01 4.69 -9.14
CA TYR A 60 -24.59 3.68 -10.04
C TYR A 60 -23.63 3.12 -11.10
N SER A 61 -22.46 3.75 -11.34
CA SER A 61 -21.47 3.27 -12.31
C SER A 61 -20.08 3.83 -12.03
N VAL A 62 -19.04 3.18 -12.57
CA VAL A 62 -17.64 3.64 -12.49
C VAL A 62 -17.48 5.08 -13.02
N SER A 63 -18.17 5.41 -14.12
CA SER A 63 -18.16 6.75 -14.70
C SER A 63 -18.81 7.78 -13.78
N THR A 64 -19.94 7.43 -13.16
CA THR A 64 -20.61 8.28 -12.17
C THR A 64 -19.74 8.51 -10.95
N SER A 65 -19.04 7.48 -10.45
CA SER A 65 -18.07 7.63 -9.35
C SER A 65 -16.92 8.57 -9.74
N LYS A 66 -16.45 8.52 -11.00
CA LYS A 66 -15.43 9.45 -11.51
C LYS A 66 -15.97 10.89 -11.58
N HIS A 67 -17.19 11.10 -12.06
CA HIS A 67 -17.82 12.43 -12.08
C HIS A 67 -17.98 12.98 -10.65
N GLN A 68 -18.48 12.17 -9.71
CA GLN A 68 -18.57 12.52 -8.29
C GLN A 68 -17.20 12.90 -7.72
N GLY A 69 -16.13 12.16 -8.03
CA GLY A 69 -14.77 12.49 -7.62
C GLY A 69 -14.29 13.84 -8.16
N LYS A 70 -14.62 14.18 -9.41
CA LYS A 70 -14.30 15.49 -10.00
C LYS A 70 -15.06 16.62 -9.33
N VAL A 71 -16.37 16.46 -9.15
CA VAL A 71 -17.22 17.44 -8.47
C VAL A 71 -16.74 17.65 -7.04
N ARG A 72 -16.45 16.58 -6.30
CA ARG A 72 -15.99 16.67 -4.90
C ARG A 72 -14.67 17.44 -4.77
N ARG A 73 -13.73 17.26 -5.70
CA ARG A 73 -12.44 17.99 -5.70
C ARG A 73 -12.58 19.46 -6.12
N ALA A 74 -13.65 19.81 -6.84
CA ALA A 74 -13.89 21.19 -7.25
C ALA A 74 -14.53 22.05 -6.15
N ILE A 75 -15.15 21.45 -5.13
CA ILE A 75 -15.76 22.17 -4.01
C ILE A 75 -14.67 22.94 -3.25
N PRO A 76 -14.83 24.27 -3.03
CA PRO A 76 -13.83 25.05 -2.32
C PRO A 76 -13.62 24.57 -0.89
N HIS A 77 -12.38 24.69 -0.41
CA HIS A 77 -12.07 24.47 1.00
C HIS A 77 -12.89 25.42 1.88
N GLY A 78 -13.46 24.89 2.97
CA GLY A 78 -14.31 25.65 3.89
C GLY A 78 -15.82 25.58 3.60
N VAL A 79 -16.24 25.03 2.45
CA VAL A 79 -17.66 24.75 2.21
C VAL A 79 -18.06 23.46 2.92
N THR A 80 -19.09 23.53 3.76
CA THR A 80 -19.66 22.35 4.42
C THR A 80 -20.32 21.43 3.40
N VAL A 81 -20.01 20.13 3.45
CA VAL A 81 -20.56 19.12 2.55
C VAL A 81 -21.23 18.01 3.35
N PHE A 82 -22.52 17.78 3.10
CA PHE A 82 -23.28 16.66 3.65
C PHE A 82 -23.49 15.60 2.58
N THR A 83 -23.07 14.36 2.84
CA THR A 83 -23.28 13.25 1.90
C THR A 83 -24.58 12.53 2.25
N VAL A 84 -25.62 12.73 1.44
CA VAL A 84 -27.02 12.37 1.76
C VAL A 84 -27.78 11.92 0.50
N PRO A 85 -28.85 11.11 0.64
CA PRO A 85 -29.56 10.55 -0.50
C PRO A 85 -30.51 11.53 -1.19
N ARG A 86 -30.94 12.61 -0.52
CA ARG A 86 -31.94 13.53 -1.06
C ARG A 86 -31.40 14.94 -1.23
N LEU A 87 -31.61 15.53 -2.41
CA LEU A 87 -31.11 16.86 -2.76
C LEU A 87 -32.23 17.89 -3.01
N GLY A 88 -33.48 17.61 -2.60
CA GLY A 88 -34.60 18.54 -2.76
C GLY A 88 -35.13 18.69 -4.18
N LEU A 89 -35.05 17.63 -5.00
CA LEU A 89 -35.47 17.64 -6.41
C LEU A 89 -36.77 16.85 -6.68
N ASN A 90 -37.35 16.25 -5.65
CA ASN A 90 -38.56 15.40 -5.76
C ASN A 90 -39.88 16.15 -5.48
N GLY A 91 -39.82 17.44 -5.13
CA GLY A 91 -40.99 18.29 -4.91
C GLY A 91 -41.66 18.19 -3.54
N TYR A 92 -41.15 17.39 -2.60
CA TYR A 92 -41.76 17.22 -1.27
C TYR A 92 -41.48 18.36 -0.27
N GLY A 93 -40.72 19.39 -0.66
CA GLY A 93 -40.35 20.51 0.21
C GLY A 93 -39.15 20.22 1.12
N TRP A 94 -38.48 21.28 1.58
CA TRP A 94 -37.22 21.16 2.31
C TRP A 94 -37.35 20.52 3.70
N ASP A 95 -38.42 20.81 4.43
CA ASP A 95 -38.64 20.22 5.76
C ASP A 95 -38.68 18.69 5.70
N HIS A 96 -39.39 18.14 4.72
CA HIS A 96 -39.46 16.70 4.48
C HIS A 96 -38.09 16.13 4.09
N GLU A 97 -37.39 16.78 3.16
CA GLU A 97 -36.11 16.32 2.62
C GLU A 97 -35.01 16.33 3.68
N HIS A 98 -34.90 17.40 4.48
CA HIS A 98 -33.92 17.49 5.55
C HIS A 98 -34.24 16.51 6.68
N ALA A 99 -35.52 16.33 7.05
CA ALA A 99 -35.90 15.31 8.03
C ALA A 99 -35.54 13.89 7.57
N ALA A 100 -35.79 13.57 6.30
CA ALA A 100 -35.45 12.27 5.71
C ALA A 100 -33.93 12.04 5.65
N ASN A 101 -33.16 13.06 5.28
CA ASN A 101 -31.69 12.97 5.27
C ASN A 101 -31.12 12.80 6.68
N HIS A 102 -31.61 13.55 7.67
CA HIS A 102 -31.20 13.39 9.06
C HIS A 102 -31.49 11.97 9.57
N ALA A 103 -32.69 11.45 9.30
CA ALA A 103 -33.05 10.07 9.64
C ALA A 103 -32.14 9.04 8.96
N HIS A 104 -31.78 9.25 7.69
CA HIS A 104 -30.83 8.40 6.99
C HIS A 104 -29.44 8.39 7.65
N LEU A 105 -28.93 9.55 8.09
CA LEU A 105 -27.63 9.63 8.78
C LEU A 105 -27.63 8.85 10.09
N LEU A 106 -28.73 8.91 10.86
CA LEU A 106 -28.88 8.12 12.08
C LEU A 106 -28.95 6.62 11.81
N ALA A 107 -29.68 6.21 10.77
CA ALA A 107 -29.76 4.81 10.37
C ALA A 107 -28.39 4.26 9.93
N GLU A 108 -27.61 5.04 9.19
CA GLU A 108 -26.25 4.67 8.80
C GLU A 108 -25.30 4.58 10.02
N ALA A 109 -25.46 5.46 11.01
CA ALA A 109 -24.72 5.37 12.27
C ALA A 109 -25.04 4.07 13.02
N GLU A 110 -26.33 3.74 13.17
CA GLU A 110 -26.79 2.51 13.84
C GLU A 110 -26.29 1.25 13.12
N GLN A 111 -26.38 1.23 11.79
CA GLN A 111 -25.87 0.12 10.99
C GLN A 111 -24.36 -0.04 11.16
N ALA A 112 -23.60 1.06 11.10
CA ALA A 112 -22.16 1.03 11.29
C ALA A 112 -21.79 0.56 12.70
N PHE A 113 -22.51 1.02 13.73
CA PHE A 113 -22.31 0.57 15.11
C PHE A 113 -22.58 -0.94 15.26
N THR A 114 -23.68 -1.42 14.68
CA THR A 114 -24.03 -2.85 14.66
C THR A 114 -22.97 -3.71 13.96
N LEU A 115 -22.34 -3.19 12.90
CA LEU A 115 -21.23 -3.87 12.25
C LEU A 115 -19.97 -3.86 13.13
N ALA A 116 -19.70 -2.77 13.85
CA ALA A 116 -18.55 -2.66 14.75
C ALA A 116 -18.61 -3.71 15.86
N THR A 117 -19.78 -3.96 16.45
CA THR A 117 -19.95 -4.97 17.52
C THR A 117 -19.62 -6.39 17.03
N LYS A 118 -20.02 -6.72 15.79
CA LYS A 118 -19.87 -8.06 15.20
C LYS A 118 -18.54 -8.28 14.49
N ALA A 119 -17.89 -7.22 14.02
CA ALA A 119 -16.70 -7.31 13.18
C ALA A 119 -15.51 -7.89 13.93
N ARG A 120 -14.80 -8.83 13.28
CA ARG A 120 -13.56 -9.41 13.82
C ARG A 120 -12.35 -8.54 13.49
N LYS A 121 -12.25 -8.09 12.23
CA LYS A 121 -11.11 -7.34 11.69
C LYS A 121 -11.40 -5.85 11.53
N TYR A 122 -12.57 -5.51 10.97
CA TYR A 122 -12.91 -4.13 10.59
C TYR A 122 -13.68 -3.36 11.68
N GLY A 123 -13.63 -3.84 12.93
CA GLY A 123 -14.29 -3.18 14.07
C GLY A 123 -13.96 -1.69 14.20
N PRO A 124 -12.68 -1.28 14.18
CA PRO A 124 -12.30 0.12 14.33
C PRO A 124 -12.87 1.01 13.23
N MET A 125 -12.78 0.57 11.97
CA MET A 125 -13.31 1.29 10.81
C MET A 125 -14.83 1.49 10.91
N HIS A 126 -15.57 0.48 11.38
CA HIS A 126 -17.02 0.59 11.55
C HIS A 126 -17.40 1.52 12.70
N LEU A 127 -16.63 1.51 13.79
CA LEU A 127 -16.84 2.41 14.91
C LEU A 127 -16.59 3.88 14.50
N GLU A 128 -15.46 4.17 13.85
CA GLU A 128 -15.16 5.49 13.31
C GLU A 128 -16.25 5.96 12.32
N ARG A 129 -16.75 5.04 11.48
CA ARG A 129 -17.86 5.33 10.56
C ARG A 129 -19.14 5.69 11.32
N ALA A 130 -19.47 5.01 12.41
CA ALA A 130 -20.62 5.33 13.25
C ALA A 130 -20.47 6.71 13.91
N GLU A 131 -19.29 7.02 14.46
CA GLU A 131 -18.98 8.34 15.05
C GLU A 131 -19.11 9.47 14.04
N ARG A 132 -18.58 9.26 12.84
CA ARG A 132 -18.68 10.23 11.75
C ARG A 132 -20.14 10.49 11.36
N PHE A 133 -20.98 9.46 11.29
CA PHE A 133 -22.39 9.65 10.94
C PHE A 133 -23.18 10.35 12.05
N ILE A 134 -22.90 10.08 13.33
CA ILE A 134 -23.52 10.82 14.44
C ILE A 134 -23.11 12.28 14.40
N GLY A 135 -21.82 12.57 14.26
CA GLY A 135 -21.33 13.94 14.11
C GLY A 135 -21.96 14.65 12.91
N MET A 136 -22.09 13.96 11.78
CA MET A 136 -22.74 14.50 10.59
C MET A 136 -24.25 14.70 10.79
N ALA A 137 -24.95 13.81 11.50
CA ALA A 137 -26.38 13.97 11.81
C ALA A 137 -26.62 15.22 12.69
N ASN A 138 -25.78 15.40 13.72
CA ASN A 138 -25.84 16.58 14.59
C ASN A 138 -25.56 17.87 13.82
N ALA A 139 -24.46 17.91 13.07
CA ALA A 139 -24.13 19.07 12.23
C ALA A 139 -25.20 19.36 11.18
N TYR A 140 -25.87 18.33 10.65
CA TYR A 140 -26.97 18.48 9.71
C TYR A 140 -28.23 19.05 10.40
N SER A 141 -28.57 18.57 11.60
CA SER A 141 -29.67 19.11 12.40
C SER A 141 -29.44 20.59 12.71
N ASP A 142 -28.23 20.96 13.10
CA ASP A 142 -27.87 22.35 13.41
C ASP A 142 -27.90 23.22 12.15
N ALA A 143 -27.26 22.77 11.06
CA ALA A 143 -27.22 23.51 9.80
C ALA A 143 -28.62 23.81 9.25
N PHE A 144 -29.58 22.91 9.39
CA PHE A 144 -30.93 23.10 8.86
C PHE A 144 -31.99 23.42 9.92
N GLY A 145 -31.58 23.72 11.15
CA GLY A 145 -32.48 24.16 12.22
C GLY A 145 -33.57 23.14 12.56
N LEU A 146 -33.28 21.83 12.52
CA LEU A 146 -34.30 20.78 12.65
C LEU A 146 -34.85 20.61 14.07
N GLY A 147 -34.26 21.28 15.06
CA GLY A 147 -34.64 21.19 16.46
C GLY A 147 -34.55 19.78 17.04
N LYS A 148 -33.71 18.91 16.45
CA LYS A 148 -33.52 17.54 16.94
C LYS A 148 -32.56 17.54 18.13
N PRO A 149 -32.79 16.68 19.14
CA PRO A 149 -31.81 16.45 20.18
C PRO A 149 -30.47 16.02 19.58
N VAL A 150 -29.37 16.42 20.22
CA VAL A 150 -28.03 15.95 19.87
C VAL A 150 -28.01 14.43 19.98
N ALA A 151 -27.80 13.77 18.86
CA ALA A 151 -27.61 12.33 18.81
C ALA A 151 -26.28 11.97 19.46
N THR A 152 -26.31 10.96 20.31
CA THR A 152 -25.13 10.40 20.96
C THR A 152 -24.97 8.95 20.57
N MET A 153 -23.78 8.42 20.82
CA MET A 153 -23.55 6.99 20.69
C MET A 153 -24.42 6.17 21.66
N PRO A 154 -24.71 4.90 21.34
CA PRO A 154 -25.39 4.00 22.25
C PRO A 154 -24.64 3.84 23.59
N ALA A 155 -25.37 3.57 24.67
CA ALA A 155 -24.81 3.53 26.03
C ALA A 155 -23.69 2.49 26.22
N ASN A 156 -23.71 1.39 25.47
CA ASN A 156 -22.70 0.34 25.51
C ASN A 156 -21.47 0.63 24.64
N MET A 157 -21.31 1.85 24.12
CA MET A 157 -20.24 2.19 23.17
C MET A 157 -18.83 2.03 23.76
N GLU A 158 -18.62 2.33 25.04
CA GLU A 158 -17.31 2.12 25.69
C GLU A 158 -16.94 0.63 25.80
N GLU A 159 -17.93 -0.23 26.04
CA GLU A 159 -17.73 -1.69 26.01
C GLU A 159 -17.37 -2.16 24.59
N VAL A 160 -18.07 -1.65 23.57
CA VAL A 160 -17.78 -1.97 22.17
C VAL A 160 -16.38 -1.49 21.78
N ARG A 161 -15.98 -0.27 22.18
CA ARG A 161 -14.63 0.27 21.99
C ARG A 161 -13.56 -0.64 22.59
N ALA A 162 -13.74 -1.04 23.85
CA ALA A 162 -12.82 -1.93 24.53
C ALA A 162 -12.69 -3.29 23.82
N ASN A 163 -13.82 -3.88 23.42
CA ASN A 163 -13.85 -5.16 22.71
C ASN A 163 -13.16 -5.09 21.34
N VAL A 164 -13.39 -4.01 20.59
CA VAL A 164 -12.75 -3.76 19.29
C VAL A 164 -11.24 -3.60 19.47
N ALA A 165 -10.80 -2.79 20.45
CA ALA A 165 -9.39 -2.57 20.73
C ALA A 165 -8.68 -3.87 21.17
N ALA A 166 -9.33 -4.69 21.99
CA ALA A 166 -8.80 -5.98 22.43
C ALA A 166 -8.59 -6.95 21.26
N ARG A 167 -9.56 -7.02 20.32
CA ARG A 167 -9.43 -7.84 19.10
C ARG A 167 -8.28 -7.38 18.22
N GLU A 168 -8.15 -6.06 18.03
CA GLU A 168 -7.08 -5.49 17.22
C GLU A 168 -5.69 -5.73 17.84
N ALA A 169 -5.56 -5.59 19.16
CA ALA A 169 -4.33 -5.91 19.87
C ALA A 169 -3.96 -7.39 19.74
N ALA A 170 -4.94 -8.29 19.86
CA ALA A 170 -4.72 -9.72 19.66
C ALA A 170 -4.29 -10.05 18.22
N GLU A 171 -4.87 -9.42 17.20
CA GLU A 171 -4.47 -9.62 15.79
C GLU A 171 -3.04 -9.12 15.53
N ARG A 172 -2.66 -7.95 16.08
CA ARG A 172 -1.30 -7.43 15.97
C ARG A 172 -0.27 -8.36 16.61
N GLU A 173 -0.57 -8.86 17.81
CA GLU A 173 0.33 -9.78 18.50
C GLU A 173 0.44 -11.12 17.77
N ALA A 174 -0.67 -11.67 17.29
CA ALA A 174 -0.66 -12.89 16.47
C ALA A 174 0.16 -12.72 15.19
N ARG A 175 0.06 -11.56 14.53
CA ARG A 175 0.86 -11.25 13.34
C ARG A 175 2.35 -11.15 13.68
N ARG A 176 2.70 -10.46 14.76
CA ARG A 176 4.08 -10.35 15.23
C ARG A 176 4.67 -11.72 15.54
N ALA A 177 3.95 -12.55 16.30
CA ALA A 177 4.37 -13.91 16.61
C ALA A 177 4.55 -14.77 15.35
N ALA A 178 3.66 -14.63 14.36
CA ALA A 178 3.79 -15.32 13.08
C ALA A 178 5.01 -14.87 12.27
N ASP A 179 5.28 -13.56 12.22
CA ASP A 179 6.44 -12.99 11.53
C ASP A 179 7.75 -13.41 12.22
N GLU A 180 7.80 -13.37 13.56
CA GLU A 180 8.94 -13.85 14.37
C GLU A 180 9.19 -15.35 14.17
N ALA A 181 8.13 -16.17 14.19
CA ALA A 181 8.24 -17.61 13.93
C ALA A 181 8.74 -17.91 12.50
N ARG A 182 8.27 -17.14 11.50
CA ARG A 182 8.75 -17.26 10.11
C ARG A 182 10.22 -16.85 9.99
N ALA A 183 10.63 -15.78 10.64
CA ALA A 183 12.01 -15.32 10.66
C ALA A 183 12.94 -16.34 11.32
N LYS A 184 12.52 -16.90 12.47
CA LYS A 184 13.25 -17.96 13.18
C LYS A 184 13.44 -19.20 12.29
N ARG A 185 12.37 -19.69 11.66
CA ARG A 185 12.44 -20.84 10.74
C ARG A 185 13.35 -20.57 9.54
N ALA A 186 13.30 -19.35 8.98
CA ALA A 186 14.17 -18.98 7.87
C ALA A 186 15.65 -18.95 8.30
N ALA A 187 15.95 -18.43 9.50
CA ALA A 187 17.31 -18.42 10.05
C ALA A 187 17.82 -19.83 10.35
N GLU A 188 16.98 -20.71 10.94
CA GLU A 188 17.32 -22.12 11.18
C GLU A 188 17.64 -22.86 9.87
N VAL A 189 16.82 -22.66 8.83
CA VAL A 189 17.04 -23.26 7.51
C VAL A 189 18.33 -22.74 6.86
N GLU A 190 18.62 -21.43 6.95
CA GLU A 190 19.86 -20.86 6.39
C GLU A 190 21.10 -21.30 7.17
N ALA A 191 21.01 -21.44 8.50
CA ALA A 191 22.08 -21.99 9.34
C ALA A 191 22.39 -23.45 8.93
N GLN A 192 21.36 -24.29 8.80
CA GLN A 192 21.53 -25.66 8.31
C GLN A 192 22.14 -25.69 6.91
N ARG A 193 21.69 -24.85 5.98
CA ARG A 193 22.28 -24.77 4.62
C ARG A 193 23.74 -24.33 4.65
N THR A 194 24.10 -23.42 5.55
CA THR A 194 25.48 -22.96 5.76
C THR A 194 26.36 -24.10 6.26
N GLU A 195 25.92 -24.86 7.26
CA GLU A 195 26.63 -26.04 7.76
C GLU A 195 26.84 -27.08 6.64
N GLN A 196 25.78 -27.39 5.89
CA GLN A 196 25.83 -28.31 4.76
C GLN A 196 26.76 -27.82 3.63
N ALA A 197 26.85 -26.50 3.44
CA ALA A 197 27.74 -25.91 2.45
C ALA A 197 29.19 -26.09 2.88
N MET A 198 29.48 -25.96 4.19
CA MET A 198 30.81 -26.21 4.73
C MET A 198 31.24 -27.68 4.60
N GLU A 199 30.34 -28.63 4.88
CA GLU A 199 30.59 -30.06 4.62
C GLU A 199 30.93 -30.29 3.13
N TRP A 200 30.17 -29.66 2.23
CA TRP A 200 30.41 -29.75 0.79
C TRP A 200 31.76 -29.15 0.37
N VAL A 201 32.15 -28.01 0.95
CA VAL A 201 33.45 -27.37 0.68
C VAL A 201 34.61 -28.27 1.10
N LYS A 202 34.48 -28.98 2.23
CA LYS A 202 35.48 -29.95 2.70
C LYS A 202 35.50 -31.26 1.89
N GLY A 203 34.51 -31.47 1.02
CA GLY A 203 34.36 -32.73 0.28
C GLY A 203 33.70 -33.86 1.08
N GLU A 204 33.15 -33.55 2.26
CA GLU A 204 32.41 -34.51 3.11
C GLU A 204 30.99 -34.78 2.57
N ARG A 205 30.55 -33.97 1.58
CA ARG A 205 29.26 -34.07 0.92
C ARG A 205 29.41 -33.94 -0.60
N ASP A 206 28.73 -34.82 -1.34
CA ASP A 206 28.76 -34.82 -2.81
C ASP A 206 27.95 -33.67 -3.42
N HIS A 207 26.75 -33.42 -2.87
CA HIS A 207 25.79 -32.45 -3.38
C HIS A 207 25.85 -31.13 -2.64
N ALA A 208 25.97 -30.03 -3.38
CA ALA A 208 25.97 -28.69 -2.82
C ALA A 208 24.55 -28.26 -2.40
N PRO A 209 24.36 -27.67 -1.21
CA PRO A 209 23.10 -27.02 -0.88
C PRO A 209 22.95 -25.68 -1.63
N HIS A 210 21.72 -25.26 -1.83
CA HIS A 210 21.43 -23.92 -2.35
C HIS A 210 21.37 -22.92 -1.19
N THR A 211 22.40 -22.08 -1.08
CA THR A 211 22.55 -20.99 -0.10
C THR A 211 22.12 -19.65 -0.70
N SER A 212 22.14 -18.57 0.09
CA SER A 212 21.92 -17.20 -0.42
C SER A 212 23.07 -16.68 -1.29
N LEU A 213 24.30 -17.04 -0.96
CA LEU A 213 25.51 -16.77 -1.74
C LEU A 213 26.27 -18.08 -2.00
N PRO A 214 26.89 -18.25 -3.18
CA PRO A 214 27.60 -19.47 -3.52
C PRO A 214 28.85 -19.65 -2.64
N TYR A 215 29.06 -20.89 -2.23
CA TYR A 215 30.33 -21.37 -1.68
C TYR A 215 31.20 -21.91 -2.82
N VAL A 216 32.49 -22.02 -2.59
CA VAL A 216 33.44 -22.57 -3.57
C VAL A 216 34.33 -23.63 -2.92
N ARG A 217 34.77 -24.61 -3.71
CA ARG A 217 35.72 -25.64 -3.29
C ARG A 217 36.73 -25.93 -4.38
N VAL A 218 37.91 -26.38 -4.00
CA VAL A 218 38.92 -26.90 -4.93
C VAL A 218 38.75 -28.41 -5.02
N LYS A 219 38.63 -28.95 -6.24
CA LYS A 219 38.54 -30.39 -6.50
C LYS A 219 39.45 -30.75 -7.66
N GLY A 220 40.60 -31.35 -7.34
CA GLY A 220 41.65 -31.62 -8.34
C GLY A 220 42.18 -30.32 -8.94
N ASP A 221 42.09 -30.19 -10.25
CA ASP A 221 42.52 -29.03 -11.05
C ASP A 221 41.39 -28.02 -11.33
N THR A 222 40.24 -28.17 -10.66
CA THR A 222 39.07 -27.30 -10.85
C THR A 222 38.64 -26.60 -9.56
N LEU A 223 38.09 -25.39 -9.72
CA LEU A 223 37.29 -24.73 -8.69
C LEU A 223 35.82 -24.94 -9.03
N GLU A 224 35.06 -25.53 -8.10
CA GLU A 224 33.62 -25.72 -8.22
C GLU A 224 32.87 -24.71 -7.34
N THR A 225 31.73 -24.20 -7.80
CA THR A 225 30.80 -23.41 -6.98
C THR A 225 29.63 -24.28 -6.51
N SER A 226 29.03 -23.93 -5.38
CA SER A 226 27.84 -24.64 -4.84
C SER A 226 26.60 -24.49 -5.73
N TYR A 227 26.65 -23.61 -6.74
CA TYR A 227 25.61 -23.40 -7.73
C TYR A 227 25.89 -24.14 -9.05
N GLY A 228 26.95 -24.95 -9.09
CA GLY A 228 27.24 -25.88 -10.19
C GLY A 228 28.20 -25.35 -11.26
N ALA A 229 28.76 -24.14 -11.10
CA ALA A 229 29.78 -23.65 -12.02
C ALA A 229 31.14 -24.30 -11.73
N LYS A 230 31.91 -24.58 -12.79
CA LYS A 230 33.24 -25.19 -12.69
C LYS A 230 34.21 -24.42 -13.57
N VAL A 231 35.38 -24.08 -13.04
CA VAL A 231 36.42 -23.34 -13.76
C VAL A 231 37.79 -23.95 -13.51
N PRO A 232 38.76 -23.79 -14.43
CA PRO A 232 40.14 -24.19 -14.19
C PRO A 232 40.72 -23.47 -12.96
N LEU A 233 41.35 -24.22 -12.04
CA LEU A 233 41.89 -23.68 -10.80
C LEU A 233 42.92 -22.57 -11.04
N THR A 234 43.76 -22.73 -12.06
CA THR A 234 44.77 -21.73 -12.45
C THR A 234 44.15 -20.38 -12.82
N ALA A 235 43.05 -20.39 -13.57
CA ALA A 235 42.31 -19.18 -13.94
C ALA A 235 41.64 -18.54 -12.71
N ALA A 236 41.05 -19.35 -11.83
CA ALA A 236 40.44 -18.88 -10.59
C ALA A 236 41.45 -18.21 -9.65
N LEU A 237 42.64 -18.79 -9.47
CA LEU A 237 43.69 -18.24 -8.60
C LEU A 237 44.18 -16.86 -9.08
N GLY A 238 44.23 -16.64 -10.40
CA GLY A 238 44.58 -15.34 -10.97
C GLY A 238 43.58 -14.24 -10.57
N VAL A 239 42.29 -14.54 -10.69
CA VAL A 239 41.21 -13.62 -10.28
C VAL A 239 41.16 -13.43 -8.78
N PHE A 240 41.38 -14.50 -8.01
CA PHE A 240 41.40 -14.44 -6.56
C PHE A 240 42.49 -13.48 -6.04
N ARG A 241 43.73 -13.59 -6.54
CA ARG A 241 44.81 -12.64 -6.20
C ARG A 241 44.49 -11.20 -6.59
N LEU A 242 43.77 -11.01 -7.69
CA LEU A 242 43.32 -9.68 -8.09
C LEU A 242 42.26 -9.15 -7.11
N ALA A 243 41.34 -10.00 -6.65
CA ALA A 243 40.33 -9.66 -5.67
C ALA A 243 40.91 -9.30 -4.31
N GLU A 244 41.96 -10.00 -3.87
CA GLU A 244 42.69 -9.65 -2.65
C GLU A 244 43.32 -8.25 -2.74
N ARG A 245 43.99 -7.94 -3.86
CA ARG A 245 44.54 -6.59 -4.08
C ARG A 245 43.48 -5.50 -4.12
N CYS A 246 42.30 -5.80 -4.67
CA CYS A 246 41.17 -4.88 -4.68
C CYS A 246 40.71 -4.58 -3.24
N ALA A 247 40.53 -5.63 -2.43
CA ALA A 247 40.16 -5.52 -1.02
C ALA A 247 41.18 -4.74 -0.18
N GLU A 248 42.47 -5.03 -0.34
CA GLU A 248 43.56 -4.35 0.38
C GLU A 248 43.62 -2.85 0.07
N ARG A 249 43.32 -2.47 -1.16
CA ARG A 249 43.38 -1.09 -1.63
C ARG A 249 42.04 -0.35 -1.54
N ALA A 250 40.97 -1.04 -1.14
CA ALA A 250 39.60 -0.56 -1.23
C ALA A 250 39.25 0.00 -2.63
N THR A 251 39.72 -0.68 -3.68
CA THR A 251 39.49 -0.29 -5.08
C THR A 251 38.67 -1.33 -5.81
N ALA A 252 37.70 -0.90 -6.62
CA ALA A 252 36.99 -1.79 -7.52
C ALA A 252 37.79 -2.08 -8.79
N PHE A 253 37.49 -3.19 -9.46
CA PHE A 253 38.07 -3.54 -10.76
C PHE A 253 36.99 -4.01 -11.74
N THR A 254 37.03 -3.47 -12.94
CA THR A 254 36.22 -3.90 -14.08
C THR A 254 37.16 -4.12 -15.25
N PRO A 255 37.21 -5.32 -15.87
CA PRO A 255 38.10 -5.57 -16.99
C PRO A 255 37.75 -4.73 -18.22
N ASP A 256 38.74 -4.10 -18.85
CA ASP A 256 38.57 -3.44 -20.16
C ASP A 256 38.45 -4.47 -21.31
N GLU A 257 39.03 -5.66 -21.12
CA GLU A 257 38.98 -6.79 -22.05
C GLU A 257 38.43 -8.06 -21.36
N THR A 258 37.98 -9.04 -22.15
CA THR A 258 37.40 -10.27 -21.60
C THR A 258 38.45 -11.12 -20.88
N ILE A 259 38.35 -11.20 -19.55
CA ILE A 259 39.12 -12.16 -18.75
C ILE A 259 38.33 -13.46 -18.61
N LYS A 260 38.79 -14.53 -19.27
CA LYS A 260 38.13 -15.85 -19.27
C LYS A 260 38.40 -16.64 -17.98
N LEU A 261 37.37 -17.33 -17.52
CA LEU A 261 37.37 -18.27 -16.39
C LEU A 261 36.76 -19.58 -16.87
N GLY A 262 37.48 -20.30 -17.74
CA GLY A 262 36.90 -21.42 -18.48
C GLY A 262 35.83 -20.92 -19.45
N ASP A 263 34.60 -21.43 -19.29
CA ASP A 263 33.43 -21.03 -20.09
C ASP A 263 32.79 -19.71 -19.61
N PHE A 264 33.25 -19.18 -18.49
CA PHE A 264 32.73 -17.95 -17.89
C PHE A 264 33.70 -16.78 -18.12
N ARG A 265 33.29 -15.58 -17.70
CA ARG A 265 34.13 -14.38 -17.70
C ARG A 265 34.02 -13.64 -16.37
N LEU A 266 35.08 -12.93 -16.02
CA LEU A 266 35.04 -11.95 -14.94
C LEU A 266 34.28 -10.70 -15.42
N ASP A 267 33.28 -10.26 -14.66
CA ASP A 267 32.55 -9.02 -14.96
C ASP A 267 33.02 -7.86 -14.07
N HIS A 268 33.21 -8.10 -12.77
CA HIS A 268 33.54 -7.05 -11.80
C HIS A 268 34.15 -7.63 -10.51
N ILE A 269 34.95 -6.83 -9.82
CA ILE A 269 35.39 -7.07 -8.44
C ILE A 269 35.09 -5.81 -7.62
N SER A 270 34.37 -5.96 -6.50
CA SER A 270 34.03 -4.85 -5.61
C SER A 270 35.25 -4.35 -4.81
N PRO A 271 35.19 -3.16 -4.18
CA PRO A 271 36.23 -2.66 -3.28
C PRO A 271 36.57 -3.59 -2.10
N GLU A 272 35.65 -4.45 -1.69
CA GLU A 272 35.82 -5.45 -0.63
C GLU A 272 36.31 -6.79 -1.17
N GLY A 273 36.57 -6.89 -2.47
CA GLY A 273 37.06 -8.08 -3.15
C GLY A 273 35.98 -9.10 -3.52
N THR A 274 34.69 -8.73 -3.54
CA THR A 274 33.63 -9.64 -4.00
C THR A 274 33.72 -9.82 -5.51
N ILE A 275 33.87 -11.06 -5.97
CA ILE A 275 34.05 -11.39 -7.39
C ILE A 275 32.69 -11.63 -8.04
N ARG A 276 32.41 -10.93 -9.14
CA ARG A 276 31.24 -11.15 -9.98
C ARG A 276 31.62 -11.82 -11.30
N ALA A 277 31.05 -12.99 -11.56
CA ALA A 277 31.19 -13.72 -12.82
C ALA A 277 29.81 -14.27 -13.26
N GLY A 278 29.22 -13.64 -14.27
CA GLY A 278 27.86 -13.90 -14.73
C GLY A 278 26.81 -13.67 -13.63
N CYS A 279 26.07 -14.73 -13.31
CA CYS A 279 25.05 -14.72 -12.27
C CYS A 279 25.59 -14.98 -10.85
N HIS A 280 26.91 -15.18 -10.69
CA HIS A 280 27.52 -15.50 -9.39
C HIS A 280 28.18 -14.28 -8.76
N LEU A 281 27.98 -14.14 -7.45
CA LEU A 281 28.72 -13.23 -6.57
C LEU A 281 29.45 -14.09 -5.55
N ILE A 282 30.78 -14.11 -5.61
CA ILE A 282 31.64 -14.91 -4.74
C ILE A 282 32.34 -13.95 -3.78
N PRO A 283 31.93 -13.92 -2.50
CA PRO A 283 32.61 -13.13 -1.48
C PRO A 283 34.07 -13.58 -1.29
N LEU A 284 34.95 -12.63 -0.96
CA LEU A 284 36.38 -12.91 -0.83
C LEU A 284 36.70 -13.92 0.28
N ASP A 285 35.95 -13.92 1.37
CA ASP A 285 36.09 -14.88 2.48
C ASP A 285 35.80 -16.33 2.03
N ARG A 286 34.83 -16.53 1.13
CA ARG A 286 34.55 -17.86 0.53
C ARG A 286 35.71 -18.36 -0.32
N ALA A 287 36.31 -17.46 -1.10
CA ALA A 287 37.47 -17.80 -1.93
C ALA A 287 38.71 -18.08 -1.06
N ARG A 288 38.98 -17.26 -0.03
CA ARG A 288 40.06 -17.48 0.97
C ARG A 288 39.91 -18.82 1.68
N MET A 289 38.69 -19.12 2.12
CA MET A 289 38.38 -20.37 2.80
C MET A 289 38.70 -21.59 1.93
N ALA A 290 38.27 -21.57 0.66
CA ALA A 290 38.56 -22.66 -0.26
C ALA A 290 40.06 -22.80 -0.57
N ALA A 291 40.77 -21.68 -0.73
CA ALA A 291 42.22 -21.68 -0.93
C ALA A 291 42.96 -22.27 0.28
N SER A 292 42.58 -21.86 1.50
CA SER A 292 43.16 -22.36 2.74
C SER A 292 42.93 -23.87 2.93
N LEU A 293 41.70 -24.35 2.73
CA LEU A 293 41.38 -25.78 2.80
C LEU A 293 42.09 -26.63 1.75
N ALA A 294 42.45 -26.02 0.61
CA ALA A 294 43.21 -26.66 -0.45
C ALA A 294 44.74 -26.58 -0.25
N GLY A 295 45.22 -25.91 0.81
CA GLY A 295 46.67 -25.70 1.04
C GLY A 295 47.31 -24.73 0.04
N LEU A 296 46.53 -23.77 -0.48
CA LEU A 296 46.95 -22.79 -1.49
C LEU A 296 47.10 -21.36 -0.94
N ALA A 297 46.86 -21.18 0.36
CA ALA A 297 46.96 -19.90 1.08
C ALA A 297 48.32 -19.75 1.77
#